data_AF-A0A382TZ66-F1
#
_entry.id   AF-A0A382TZ66-F1
#
_cell.length_a   1.000
_cell.length_b   1.000
_cell.length_c   1.000
_cell.angle_alpha   90.00
_cell.angle_beta   90.00
_cell.angle_gamma   90.00
#
_symmetry.space_group_name_H-M   'P 1'
#
loop_
_entity.id
_entity.type
_entity.pdbx_description
1 polymer ?
#
loop_
_entity_poly.entity_id
_entity_poly.type
_entity_poly.pdbx_seq_one_letter_code
_entity_poly.pdbx_strand_id
1 'polypeptide(L)'
;MNRNVIVSCAVTGSGDSVDKHPAIPVTPKEIAAAAIEAAKAGAAIAHIHVREPDSGRPSRRVELYREVVSRIRESDVDVIINLTTGMGGDLFLGPDEDPMNFSDNTDCVGMMERIEHVEELLPEICSLDCGSFNYAEGDYVYISTPNMLEQGAR
;
A
#
# COMPACT_ATOMS: atom_id res chain seq x y z
N MET A 1 -32.45 -7.48 4.68
CA MET A 1 -31.24 -7.22 3.87
C MET A 1 -30.69 -5.85 4.27
N ASN A 2 -29.48 -5.79 4.81
CA ASN A 2 -28.79 -4.52 5.03
C ASN A 2 -28.39 -3.95 3.65
N ARG A 3 -28.82 -2.73 3.35
CA ARG A 3 -28.52 -2.04 2.08
C ARG A 3 -27.39 -1.02 2.22
N ASN A 4 -26.82 -0.86 3.41
CA ASN A 4 -25.69 0.01 3.65
C ASN A 4 -24.41 -0.75 3.28
N VAL A 5 -23.97 -0.55 2.04
CA VAL A 5 -22.75 -1.17 1.51
C VAL A 5 -21.54 -0.35 1.95
N ILE A 6 -20.51 -1.03 2.47
CA ILE A 6 -19.22 -0.40 2.74
C ILE A 6 -18.48 -0.26 1.42
N VAL A 7 -18.17 0.97 1.03
CA VAL A 7 -17.38 1.27 -0.18
C VAL A 7 -15.99 1.70 0.26
N SER A 8 -14.97 0.99 -0.23
CA SER A 8 -13.57 1.38 -0.08
C SER A 8 -13.05 1.93 -1.41
N CYS A 9 -12.30 3.03 -1.35
CA CYS A 9 -11.60 3.60 -2.50
C CYS A 9 -10.09 3.41 -2.32
N ALA A 10 -9.45 2.66 -3.21
CA ALA A 10 -8.00 2.57 -3.30
C ALA A 10 -7.47 3.72 -4.18
N VAL A 11 -6.89 4.72 -3.54
CA VAL A 11 -6.73 6.06 -4.16
C VAL A 11 -5.54 6.20 -5.10
N THR A 12 -4.56 5.28 -5.04
CA THR A 12 -3.36 5.32 -5.90
C THR A 12 -2.76 3.94 -6.20
N GLY A 13 -2.67 3.06 -5.19
CA GLY A 13 -2.02 1.74 -5.30
C GLY A 13 -0.50 1.80 -5.47
N SER A 14 0.12 0.64 -5.71
CA SER A 14 1.57 0.47 -5.99
C SER A 14 1.86 -0.06 -7.39
N GLY A 15 0.86 -0.22 -8.25
CA GLY A 15 1.09 -0.64 -9.63
C GLY A 15 1.86 0.40 -10.44
N ASP A 16 2.50 -0.07 -11.52
CA ASP A 16 3.07 0.77 -12.57
C ASP A 16 1.97 1.46 -13.38
N SER A 17 1.42 2.54 -12.81
CA SER A 17 0.25 3.25 -13.34
C SER A 17 0.47 4.74 -13.57
N VAL A 18 1.53 5.32 -12.99
CA VAL A 18 1.77 6.78 -13.02
C VAL A 18 1.95 7.28 -14.45
N ASP A 19 2.71 6.57 -15.27
CA ASP A 19 2.92 6.92 -16.68
C ASP A 19 1.70 6.59 -17.57
N LYS A 20 0.71 5.87 -17.03
CA LYS A 20 -0.51 5.47 -17.76
C LYS A 20 -1.65 6.47 -17.62
N HIS A 21 -1.65 7.32 -16.59
CA HIS A 21 -2.68 8.33 -16.39
C HIS A 21 -2.14 9.58 -15.66
N PRO A 22 -2.34 10.79 -16.20
CA PRO A 22 -1.70 12.01 -15.65
C PRO A 22 -2.25 12.47 -14.30
N ALA A 23 -3.40 11.93 -13.87
CA ALA A 23 -4.03 12.27 -12.59
C ALA A 23 -3.84 11.21 -11.50
N ILE A 24 -2.91 10.26 -11.66
CA ILE A 24 -2.58 9.34 -10.56
C ILE A 24 -1.97 10.16 -9.41
N PRO A 25 -2.52 10.09 -8.18
CA PRO A 25 -1.95 10.80 -7.04
C PRO A 25 -0.57 10.24 -6.68
N VAL A 26 0.45 11.09 -6.63
CA VAL A 26 1.85 10.67 -6.35
C VAL A 26 2.33 11.23 -5.03
N THR A 27 2.22 12.54 -4.83
CA THR A 27 2.70 13.19 -3.61
C THR A 27 1.77 12.91 -2.43
N PRO A 28 2.26 12.96 -1.18
CA PRO A 28 1.40 12.80 -0.01
C PRO A 28 0.20 13.76 0.02
N LYS A 29 0.39 14.99 -0.47
CA LYS A 29 -0.67 15.99 -0.61
C LYS A 29 -1.76 15.55 -1.59
N GLU A 30 -1.37 15.03 -2.76
CA GLU A 30 -2.32 14.54 -3.77
C GLU A 30 -3.06 13.30 -3.27
N ILE A 31 -2.33 12.36 -2.64
CA ILE A 31 -2.92 11.13 -2.10
C ILE A 31 -3.95 11.44 -1.01
N ALA A 32 -3.60 12.34 -0.08
CA ALA A 32 -4.54 12.81 0.94
C ALA A 32 -5.76 13.51 0.32
N ALA A 33 -5.54 14.39 -0.67
CA ALA A 33 -6.63 15.07 -1.37
C ALA A 33 -7.58 14.07 -2.07
N ALA A 34 -7.03 13.02 -2.70
CA ALA A 34 -7.82 11.96 -3.33
C ALA A 34 -8.63 11.14 -2.31
N ALA A 35 -8.06 10.83 -1.14
CA ALA A 35 -8.77 10.17 -0.04
C ALA A 35 -9.93 11.01 0.48
N ILE A 36 -9.71 12.32 0.67
CA ILE A 36 -10.72 13.27 1.11
C ILE A 36 -11.82 13.43 0.05
N GLU A 37 -11.46 13.51 -1.23
CA GLU A 37 -12.42 13.57 -2.33
C GLU A 37 -13.28 12.31 -2.39
N ALA A 38 -12.67 11.12 -2.29
CA ALA A 38 -13.38 9.85 -2.27
C ALA A 38 -14.38 9.77 -1.09
N ALA A 39 -13.97 10.23 0.10
CA ALA A 39 -14.85 10.29 1.27
C ALA A 39 -16.03 11.24 1.05
N LYS A 40 -15.78 12.45 0.50
CA LYS A 40 -16.86 13.40 0.14
C LYS A 40 -17.81 12.85 -0.93
N ALA A 41 -17.32 11.97 -1.80
CA ALA A 41 -18.13 11.26 -2.79
C ALA A 41 -18.92 10.06 -2.20
N GLY A 42 -18.67 9.70 -0.93
CA GLY A 42 -19.42 8.66 -0.20
C GLY A 42 -18.63 7.38 0.09
N ALA A 43 -17.32 7.34 -0.14
CA ALA A 43 -16.49 6.22 0.31
C ALA A 43 -16.42 6.20 1.86
N ALA A 44 -16.59 5.01 2.44
CA ALA A 44 -16.45 4.81 3.88
C ALA A 44 -14.98 4.62 4.29
N ILE A 45 -14.16 4.07 3.39
CA ILE A 45 -12.76 3.70 3.64
C ILE A 45 -11.88 4.25 2.51
N ALA A 46 -10.73 4.82 2.87
CA ALA A 46 -9.65 5.12 1.92
C ALA A 46 -8.52 4.08 2.11
N HIS A 47 -8.24 3.29 1.08
CA HIS A 47 -7.09 2.39 1.02
C HIS A 47 -5.89 3.11 0.41
N ILE A 48 -4.78 3.15 1.16
CA ILE A 48 -3.69 4.08 0.93
C ILE A 48 -2.38 3.33 0.75
N HIS A 49 -1.70 3.67 -0.34
CA HIS A 49 -0.29 3.44 -0.57
C HIS A 49 0.39 4.81 -0.66
N VAL A 50 1.72 4.85 -0.53
CA VAL A 50 2.52 6.03 -0.84
C VAL A 50 3.50 5.75 -1.97
N ARG A 51 3.94 6.82 -2.61
CA ARG A 51 4.84 6.79 -3.76
C ARG A 51 5.98 7.77 -3.54
N GLU A 52 7.12 7.50 -4.14
CA GLU A 52 8.23 8.43 -4.19
C GLU A 52 7.81 9.71 -4.94
N PRO A 53 7.83 10.89 -4.29
CA PRO A 53 7.29 12.13 -4.88
C PRO A 53 7.90 12.52 -6.22
N ASP A 54 9.19 12.22 -6.42
CA ASP A 54 9.94 12.62 -7.60
C ASP A 54 9.76 11.67 -8.78
N SER A 55 9.40 10.41 -8.53
CA SER A 55 9.40 9.36 -9.56
C SER A 55 8.07 8.62 -9.71
N GLY A 56 7.14 8.74 -8.76
CA GLY A 56 5.89 7.99 -8.76
C GLY A 56 6.05 6.50 -8.44
N ARG A 57 7.28 6.01 -8.23
CA ARG A 57 7.53 4.63 -7.85
C ARG A 57 6.89 4.31 -6.49
N PRO A 58 6.46 3.08 -6.24
CA PRO A 58 5.94 2.68 -4.93
C PRO A 58 6.96 2.98 -3.83
N SER A 59 6.48 3.37 -2.66
CA SER A 59 7.32 3.62 -1.50
C SER A 59 6.70 3.06 -0.22
N ARG A 60 7.55 2.60 0.69
CA ARG A 60 7.17 2.23 2.06
C ARG A 60 7.74 3.16 3.13
N ARG A 61 8.18 4.36 2.74
CA ARG A 61 8.74 5.37 3.65
C ARG A 61 7.70 5.87 4.64
N VAL A 62 7.96 5.68 5.93
CA VAL A 62 7.02 5.99 7.02
C VAL A 62 6.65 7.48 7.06
N GLU A 63 7.60 8.36 6.75
CA GLU A 63 7.37 9.81 6.71
C GLU A 63 6.34 10.22 5.64
N LEU A 64 6.26 9.50 4.52
CA LEU A 64 5.26 9.78 3.49
C LEU A 64 3.87 9.36 3.97
N TYR A 65 3.74 8.18 4.59
CA TYR A 65 2.48 7.76 5.20
C TYR A 65 2.04 8.74 6.28
N ARG A 66 2.96 9.20 7.13
CA ARG A 66 2.66 10.18 8.19
C ARG A 66 2.07 11.45 7.61
N GLU A 67 2.67 11.98 6.55
CA GLU A 67 2.17 13.19 5.91
C GLU A 67 0.76 12.98 5.34
N VAL A 68 0.50 11.86 4.67
CA VAL A 68 -0.86 11.53 4.17
C VAL A 68 -1.86 11.47 5.32
N VAL A 69 -1.56 10.70 6.37
CA VAL A 69 -2.45 10.50 7.52
C VAL A 69 -2.72 11.82 8.26
N SER A 70 -1.69 12.65 8.49
CA SER A 70 -1.84 13.97 9.12
C SER A 70 -2.81 14.84 8.33
N ARG A 71 -2.60 14.94 7.00
CA ARG A 71 -3.44 15.75 6.11
C ARG A 71 -4.89 15.29 6.08
N ILE A 72 -5.14 13.97 6.09
CA ILE A 72 -6.51 13.43 6.13
C ILE A 72 -7.16 13.79 7.48
N ARG A 73 -6.47 13.53 8.60
CA ARG A 73 -6.99 13.81 9.95
C ARG A 73 -7.21 15.32 10.21
N GLU A 74 -6.48 16.19 9.52
CA GLU A 74 -6.65 17.66 9.57
C GLU A 74 -7.80 18.19 8.68
N SER A 75 -8.41 17.37 7.81
CA SER A 75 -9.29 17.84 6.73
C SER A 75 -10.77 18.07 7.10
N ASP A 76 -11.15 17.91 8.37
CA ASP A 76 -12.54 17.87 8.86
C ASP A 76 -13.43 16.81 8.18
N VAL A 77 -12.86 15.88 7.40
CA VAL A 77 -13.58 14.79 6.74
C VAL A 77 -13.31 13.47 7.44
N ASP A 78 -14.39 12.85 7.92
CA ASP A 78 -14.33 11.54 8.56
C ASP A 78 -14.29 10.42 7.50
N VAL A 79 -13.19 9.68 7.47
CA VAL A 79 -12.99 8.51 6.60
C VAL A 79 -12.12 7.50 7.33
N ILE A 80 -12.47 6.21 7.23
CA ILE A 80 -11.66 5.13 7.78
C ILE A 80 -10.36 5.02 6.97
N ILE A 81 -9.23 5.11 7.65
CA ILE A 81 -7.90 4.99 7.04
C ILE A 81 -7.53 3.51 7.00
N ASN A 82 -7.27 3.00 5.80
CA ASN A 82 -6.73 1.66 5.56
C ASN A 82 -5.34 1.77 4.95
N LEU A 83 -4.29 1.50 5.73
CA LEU A 83 -2.92 1.53 5.22
C LEU A 83 -2.52 0.15 4.69
N THR A 84 -1.87 0.11 3.53
CA THR A 84 -1.33 -1.15 3.00
C THR A 84 -0.22 -1.70 3.91
N THR A 85 -0.10 -3.02 4.01
CA THR A 85 1.10 -3.69 4.54
C THR A 85 1.72 -4.69 3.56
N GLY A 86 1.24 -4.67 2.30
CA GLY A 86 1.72 -5.59 1.26
C GLY A 86 3.13 -5.25 0.78
N MET A 87 3.50 -3.97 0.77
CA MET A 87 4.86 -3.56 0.36
C MET A 87 5.94 -4.20 1.24
N GLY A 88 7.07 -4.54 0.63
CA GLY A 88 8.11 -5.33 1.29
C GLY A 88 7.89 -6.85 1.17
N GLY A 89 6.90 -7.29 0.40
CA GLY A 89 6.67 -8.70 0.03
C GLY A 89 7.08 -9.05 -1.39
N ASP A 90 7.84 -8.19 -2.05
CA ASP A 90 8.07 -8.26 -3.49
C ASP A 90 9.35 -9.01 -3.79
N LEU A 91 9.24 -10.24 -4.28
CA LEU A 91 10.37 -11.08 -4.67
C LEU A 91 10.42 -11.23 -6.19
N PHE A 92 11.43 -10.64 -6.83
CA PHE A 92 11.71 -10.84 -8.24
C PHE A 92 12.85 -11.85 -8.37
N LEU A 93 12.53 -13.04 -8.91
CA LEU A 93 13.54 -14.07 -9.09
C LEU A 93 14.64 -13.62 -10.06
N GLY A 94 15.79 -14.27 -9.94
CA GLY A 94 16.88 -14.13 -10.90
C GLY A 94 16.58 -14.81 -12.23
N PRO A 95 17.51 -14.74 -13.19
CA PRO A 95 17.38 -15.44 -14.48
C PRO A 95 17.26 -16.96 -14.28
N ASP A 96 16.72 -17.68 -15.28
CA ASP A 96 16.47 -19.13 -15.23
C ASP A 96 17.70 -19.97 -14.84
N GLU A 97 18.90 -19.55 -15.28
CA GLU A 97 20.15 -20.22 -14.93
C GLU A 97 20.62 -20.00 -13.48
N ASP A 98 20.12 -18.96 -12.81
CA ASP A 98 20.46 -18.61 -11.42
C ASP A 98 19.28 -17.90 -10.71
N PRO A 99 18.17 -18.62 -10.43
CA PRO A 99 16.93 -18.01 -9.96
C PRO A 99 17.02 -17.42 -8.55
N MET A 100 18.07 -17.76 -7.80
CA MET A 100 18.32 -17.23 -6.45
C MET A 100 19.14 -15.93 -6.48
N ASN A 101 19.70 -15.56 -7.64
CA ASN A 101 20.32 -14.25 -7.85
C ASN A 101 19.23 -13.21 -8.14
N PHE A 102 18.48 -12.87 -7.10
CA PHE A 102 17.31 -11.99 -7.18
C PHE A 102 17.60 -10.66 -7.87
N SER A 103 16.61 -10.15 -8.59
CA SER A 103 16.70 -8.86 -9.27
C SER A 103 16.78 -7.69 -8.28
N ASP A 104 17.42 -6.59 -8.70
CA ASP A 104 17.43 -5.30 -7.99
C ASP A 104 16.03 -4.71 -7.74
N ASN A 105 14.99 -5.24 -8.39
CA ASN A 105 13.59 -4.88 -8.14
C ASN A 105 13.00 -5.55 -6.89
N THR A 106 13.72 -6.49 -6.26
CA THR A 106 13.26 -7.18 -5.05
C THR A 106 13.23 -6.22 -3.85
N ASP A 107 12.04 -6.06 -3.25
CA ASP A 107 11.83 -5.47 -1.92
C ASP A 107 11.13 -6.53 -1.05
N CYS A 108 11.92 -7.44 -0.47
CA CYS A 108 11.42 -8.51 0.38
C CYS A 108 12.02 -8.40 1.79
N VAL A 109 11.31 -7.70 2.68
CA VAL A 109 11.69 -7.48 4.08
C VAL A 109 10.83 -8.27 5.06
N GLY A 110 11.28 -8.31 6.32
CA GLY A 110 10.55 -8.97 7.40
C GLY A 110 9.25 -8.25 7.75
N MET A 111 8.28 -8.99 8.30
CA MET A 111 6.92 -8.47 8.54
C MET A 111 6.90 -7.22 9.43
N MET A 112 7.72 -7.16 10.48
CA MET A 112 7.76 -5.99 11.37
C MET A 112 8.19 -4.71 10.65
N GLU A 113 9.10 -4.82 9.68
CA GLU A 113 9.49 -3.68 8.83
C GLU A 113 8.37 -3.28 7.86
N ARG A 114 7.55 -4.25 7.41
CA ARG A 114 6.37 -3.95 6.55
C ARG A 114 5.26 -3.20 7.28
N ILE A 115 5.20 -3.28 8.61
CA ILE A 115 4.12 -2.69 9.41
C ILE A 115 4.56 -1.51 10.28
N GLU A 116 5.80 -1.05 10.16
CA GLU A 116 6.34 0.05 10.96
C GLU A 116 5.44 1.30 10.92
N HIS A 117 4.92 1.67 9.75
CA HIS A 117 3.99 2.79 9.61
C HIS A 117 2.61 2.52 10.23
N VAL A 118 2.19 1.27 10.36
CA VAL A 118 0.93 0.92 11.05
C VAL A 118 1.11 1.06 12.55
N GLU A 119 2.21 0.53 13.12
CA GLU A 119 2.53 0.66 14.54
C GLU A 119 2.64 2.12 14.96
N GLU A 120 3.22 2.96 14.09
CA GLU A 120 3.41 4.37 14.40
C GLU A 120 2.16 5.23 14.21
N LEU A 121 1.41 5.01 13.12
CA LEU A 121 0.34 5.93 12.72
C LEU A 121 -1.04 5.52 13.24
N LEU A 122 -1.17 4.27 13.70
CA LEU A 122 -2.39 3.71 14.29
C LEU A 122 -3.63 3.99 13.41
N PRO A 123 -3.67 3.50 12.16
CA PRO A 123 -4.88 3.59 11.34
C PRO A 123 -5.99 2.72 11.92
N GLU A 124 -7.24 2.97 11.53
CA GLU A 124 -8.35 2.17 12.03
C GLU A 124 -8.30 0.73 11.49
N ILE A 125 -7.79 0.54 10.27
CA ILE A 125 -7.52 -0.78 9.68
C ILE A 125 -6.22 -0.75 8.85
N CYS A 126 -5.68 -1.93 8.55
CA CYS A 126 -4.64 -2.11 7.56
C CYS A 126 -4.92 -3.38 6.74
N SER A 127 -4.40 -3.45 5.52
CA SER A 127 -4.53 -4.66 4.69
C SER A 127 -3.49 -5.69 5.10
N LEU A 128 -3.81 -6.98 5.05
CA LEU A 128 -2.86 -8.08 5.23
C LEU A 128 -3.07 -9.11 4.12
N ASP A 129 -2.06 -9.30 3.28
CA ASP A 129 -2.15 -10.25 2.17
C ASP A 129 -1.81 -11.66 2.66
N CYS A 130 -2.88 -12.44 2.88
CA CYS A 130 -2.85 -13.78 3.50
C CYS A 130 -2.44 -14.90 2.54
N GLY A 131 -1.23 -14.82 1.99
CA GLY A 131 -0.63 -15.89 1.20
C GLY A 131 0.47 -15.41 0.26
N SER A 132 1.19 -16.37 -0.31
CA SER A 132 2.17 -16.12 -1.38
C SER A 132 1.58 -16.52 -2.73
N PHE A 133 1.83 -15.74 -3.78
CA PHE A 133 1.28 -15.98 -5.10
C PHE A 133 2.13 -15.33 -6.20
N ASN A 134 1.96 -15.78 -7.44
CA ASN A 134 2.67 -15.21 -8.59
C ASN A 134 1.87 -14.05 -9.18
N TYR A 135 2.55 -12.94 -9.46
CA TYR A 135 1.97 -11.88 -10.29
C TYR A 135 2.16 -12.21 -11.78
N ALA A 136 1.34 -11.58 -12.63
CA ALA A 136 1.44 -11.73 -14.08
C ALA A 136 2.57 -10.89 -14.70
N GLU A 137 3.55 -10.47 -13.90
CA GLU A 137 4.64 -9.58 -14.27
C GLU A 137 5.97 -10.33 -14.14
N GLY A 138 6.44 -10.89 -15.26
CA GLY A 138 7.72 -11.61 -15.31
C GLY A 138 7.86 -12.65 -14.19
N ASP A 139 8.99 -12.60 -13.49
CA ASP A 139 9.36 -13.52 -12.41
C ASP A 139 9.00 -13.00 -11.01
N TYR A 140 7.95 -12.17 -10.93
CA TYR A 140 7.49 -11.57 -9.67
C TYR A 140 6.61 -12.54 -8.86
N VAL A 141 7.09 -12.87 -7.66
CA VAL A 141 6.36 -13.60 -6.62
C VAL A 141 6.11 -12.69 -5.43
N TYR A 142 4.86 -12.63 -4.99
CA TYR A 142 4.52 -12.06 -3.69
C TYR A 142 4.79 -13.07 -2.58
N ILE A 143 5.52 -12.66 -1.54
CA ILE A 143 5.88 -13.52 -0.41
C ILE A 143 5.23 -13.03 0.87
N SER A 144 4.37 -13.90 1.42
CA SER A 144 3.81 -13.81 2.76
C SER A 144 3.71 -15.22 3.34
N THR A 145 4.70 -15.58 4.17
CA THR A 145 4.78 -16.91 4.79
C THR A 145 3.86 -16.98 6.01
N PRO A 146 3.45 -18.19 6.47
CA PRO A 146 2.68 -18.32 7.71
C PRO A 146 3.32 -17.61 8.91
N ASN A 147 4.65 -17.65 9.05
CA ASN A 147 5.35 -16.95 10.14
C ASN A 147 5.26 -15.42 10.01
N MET A 148 5.30 -14.87 8.79
CA MET A 148 5.06 -13.44 8.58
C MET A 148 3.63 -13.07 8.95
N LEU A 149 2.64 -13.87 8.53
CA LEU A 149 1.23 -13.64 8.85
C LEU A 149 0.97 -13.71 10.36
N GLU A 150 1.54 -14.70 11.05
CA GLU A 150 1.43 -14.82 12.51
C GLU A 150 2.08 -13.66 13.25
N GLN A 151 3.15 -13.06 12.72
CA GLN A 151 3.78 -11.88 13.30
C GLN A 151 2.94 -10.63 13.07
N GLY A 152 2.47 -10.40 11.84
CA GLY A 152 1.69 -9.20 11.51
C GLY A 152 0.27 -9.18 12.07
N ALA A 153 -0.26 -10.33 12.49
CA ALA A 153 -1.58 -10.43 13.11
C ALA A 153 -1.56 -10.27 14.65
N ARG A 154 -0.36 -10.19 15.27
CA ARG A 154 -0.21 -10.00 16.73
C ARG A 154 -0.22 -8.53 17.10
#